data_AF-A0A0G1MVN3-F1
#
_entry.id   AF-A0A0G1MVN3-F1
#
_cell.length_a   1.000
_cell.length_b   1.000
_cell.length_c   1.000
_cell.angle_alpha   90.00
_cell.angle_beta   90.00
_cell.angle_gamma   90.00
#
_symmetry.space_group_name_H-M   'P 1'
#
loop_
_entity.id
_entity.type
_entity.pdbx_description
1 polymer ?
#
loop_
_entity_poly.entity_id
_entity_poly.type
_entity_poly.pdbx_seq_one_letter_code
_entity_poly.pdbx_strand_id
1 'polypeptide(L)'
;MIGKKVQQPNGFKAFILAPFPNKGLFDHPPDIIKKDTQASRLLGKLDGITQLLPDVNFFISMYVCKDAAASSQIEGTKATMIDALEADVKIESGLPADVDDILHYISALNYGMKRLREFPLSLRFMREIHKELMAKGRQTHFSDPGNFRKSQNWINGKGPADAEFVPPPVDAMHSALGEFEKSNNLFSL
;
A
#
# COMPACT_ATOMS: atom_id res chain seq x y z
N MET A 1 19.42 -10.87 6.89
CA MET A 1 18.96 -11.19 5.52
C MET A 1 17.44 -11.29 5.56
N ILE A 2 16.71 -10.59 4.67
CA ILE A 2 15.23 -10.49 4.70
C ILE A 2 14.49 -11.70 4.10
N GLY A 3 15.21 -12.62 3.45
CA GLY A 3 14.69 -13.83 2.85
C GLY A 3 15.69 -14.46 1.88
N LYS A 4 15.30 -15.51 1.16
CA LYS A 4 16.16 -16.24 0.21
C LYS A 4 15.39 -16.76 -0.99
N LYS A 5 16.06 -16.87 -2.15
CA LYS A 5 15.50 -17.54 -3.33
C LYS A 5 15.58 -19.07 -3.15
N VAL A 6 14.45 -19.77 -3.29
CA VAL A 6 14.32 -21.23 -3.13
C VAL A 6 13.77 -21.85 -4.41
N GLN A 7 14.38 -22.94 -4.86
CA GLN A 7 13.93 -23.71 -6.02
C GLN A 7 12.56 -24.32 -5.73
N GLN A 8 11.61 -24.11 -6.64
CA GLN A 8 10.25 -24.64 -6.57
C GLN A 8 10.11 -25.92 -7.42
N PRO A 9 9.16 -26.82 -7.09
CA PRO A 9 8.96 -28.09 -7.82
C PRO A 9 8.66 -27.94 -9.32
N ASN A 10 8.08 -26.81 -9.70
CA ASN A 10 7.71 -26.44 -11.06
C ASN A 10 8.84 -25.73 -11.83
N GLY A 11 10.08 -25.75 -11.32
CA GLY A 11 11.28 -25.39 -12.08
C GLY A 11 11.77 -23.94 -11.93
N PHE A 12 11.01 -23.03 -11.32
CA PHE A 12 11.48 -21.66 -11.05
C PHE A 12 11.98 -21.45 -9.62
N LYS A 13 12.66 -20.32 -9.36
CA LYS A 13 13.07 -19.91 -8.02
C LYS A 13 12.15 -18.82 -7.49
N ALA A 14 11.52 -19.05 -6.35
CA ALA A 14 10.69 -18.07 -5.66
C ALA A 14 11.40 -17.50 -4.43
N PHE A 15 11.12 -16.24 -4.10
CA PHE A 15 11.64 -15.61 -2.90
C PHE A 15 10.81 -16.01 -1.67
N ILE A 16 11.46 -16.59 -0.66
CA ILE A 16 10.85 -16.95 0.62
C ILE A 16 11.34 -15.98 1.68
N LEU A 17 10.41 -15.31 2.37
CA LEU A 17 10.69 -14.39 3.46
C LEU A 17 11.35 -15.13 4.63
N ALA A 18 12.26 -14.45 5.33
CA ALA A 18 12.74 -14.93 6.62
C ALA A 18 11.61 -14.79 7.66
N PRO A 19 11.56 -15.64 8.70
CA PRO A 19 10.56 -15.52 9.76
C PRO A 19 10.56 -14.14 10.41
N PHE A 20 9.37 -13.61 10.72
CA PHE A 20 9.17 -12.33 11.40
C PHE A 20 8.65 -12.54 12.84
N PRO A 21 9.17 -11.80 13.84
CA PRO A 21 10.27 -10.84 13.76
C PRO A 21 11.62 -11.54 13.62
N ASN A 22 12.52 -10.94 12.83
CA ASN A 22 13.87 -11.47 12.69
C ASN A 22 14.71 -11.18 13.94
N LYS A 23 15.74 -12.00 14.18
CA LYS A 23 16.74 -11.69 15.22
C LYS A 23 17.47 -10.39 14.83
N GLY A 24 17.56 -9.46 15.76
CA GLY A 24 18.16 -8.14 15.54
C GLY A 24 17.26 -7.15 14.82
N LEU A 25 15.93 -7.33 14.87
CA LEU A 25 14.97 -6.39 14.28
C LEU A 25 15.23 -4.92 14.70
N PHE A 26 15.67 -4.72 15.94
CA PHE A 26 15.92 -3.40 16.53
C PHE A 26 17.41 -2.98 16.49
N ASP A 27 18.28 -3.80 15.90
CA ASP A 27 19.72 -3.53 15.80
C ASP A 27 19.97 -2.61 14.60
N HIS A 28 19.59 -1.34 14.74
CA HIS A 28 19.71 -0.35 13.67
C HIS A 28 21.09 0.34 13.70
N PRO A 29 21.74 0.50 12.53
CA PRO A 29 22.95 1.31 12.41
C PRO A 29 22.74 2.76 12.89
N PRO A 30 23.76 3.43 13.45
CA PRO A 30 23.64 4.80 13.96
C PRO A 30 23.14 5.83 12.92
N ASP A 31 23.45 5.64 11.63
CA ASP A 31 22.98 6.52 10.57
C ASP A 31 21.48 6.38 10.29
N ILE A 32 20.91 5.18 10.47
CA ILE A 32 19.46 4.94 10.40
C ILE A 32 18.78 5.62 11.58
N ILE A 33 19.29 5.47 12.80
CA ILE A 33 18.76 6.13 14.00
C ILE A 33 18.79 7.66 13.84
N LYS A 34 19.87 8.21 13.24
CA LYS A 34 19.97 9.64 12.94
C LYS A 34 18.92 10.10 11.93
N LYS A 35 18.66 9.33 10.88
CA LYS A 35 17.60 9.62 9.89
C LYS A 35 16.21 9.56 10.52
N ASP A 36 15.95 8.56 11.37
CA ASP A 36 14.70 8.43 12.11
C ASP A 36 14.47 9.65 13.00
N THR A 37 15.46 10.02 13.82
CA THR A 37 15.41 11.23 14.66
C THR A 37 15.13 12.50 13.84
N GLN A 38 15.77 12.62 12.67
CA GLN A 38 15.52 13.74 11.77
C GLN A 38 14.09 13.74 11.22
N ALA A 39 13.57 12.57 10.83
CA ALA A 39 12.20 12.41 10.34
C ALA A 39 11.18 12.74 11.43
N SER A 40 11.34 12.22 12.65
CA SER A 40 10.45 12.52 13.79
C SER A 40 10.45 14.01 14.12
N ARG A 41 11.61 14.67 14.09
CA ARG A 41 11.69 16.13 14.30
C ARG A 41 10.95 16.92 13.22
N LEU A 42 11.09 16.52 11.96
CA LEU A 42 10.39 17.18 10.84
C LEU A 42 8.88 16.94 10.91
N LEU A 43 8.44 15.75 11.34
CA LEU A 43 7.04 15.43 11.56
C LEU A 43 6.46 16.27 12.70
N GLY A 44 7.16 16.39 13.83
CA GLY A 44 6.74 17.28 14.94
C GLY A 44 6.71 18.76 14.54
N LYS A 45 7.64 19.21 13.68
CA LYS A 45 7.59 20.57 13.11
C LYS A 45 6.37 20.76 12.21
N LEU A 46 6.04 19.77 11.38
CA LEU A 46 4.84 19.81 10.53
C LEU A 46 3.59 19.89 11.39
N ASP A 47 3.44 19.01 12.38
CA ASP A 47 2.32 19.01 13.33
C ASP A 47 2.15 20.38 13.98
N GLY A 48 3.24 20.95 14.54
CA GLY A 48 3.20 22.28 15.15
C GLY A 48 2.82 23.42 14.19
N ILE A 49 3.31 23.42 12.95
CA ILE A 49 2.95 24.46 11.95
C ILE A 49 1.50 24.31 11.50
N THR A 50 0.99 23.08 11.38
CA THR A 50 -0.39 22.85 10.93
C THR A 50 -1.42 23.42 11.90
N GLN A 51 -1.08 23.59 13.18
CA GLN A 51 -1.95 24.27 14.17
C GLN A 51 -2.24 25.73 13.83
N LEU A 52 -1.45 26.36 12.96
CA LEU A 52 -1.64 27.75 12.51
C LEU A 52 -2.51 27.85 11.24
N LEU A 53 -2.87 26.72 10.62
CA LEU A 53 -3.66 26.72 9.40
C LEU A 53 -5.13 27.03 9.70
N PRO A 54 -5.80 27.85 8.87
CA PRO A 54 -7.23 28.12 9.02
C PRO A 54 -8.11 26.87 8.88
N ASP A 55 -7.71 25.96 7.97
CA ASP A 55 -8.38 24.67 7.75
C ASP A 55 -7.35 23.58 7.49
N VAL A 56 -7.04 22.82 8.53
CA VAL A 56 -6.12 21.66 8.47
C VAL A 56 -6.71 20.52 7.63
N ASN A 57 -8.03 20.33 7.65
CA ASN A 57 -8.66 19.23 6.93
C ASN A 57 -8.58 19.44 5.42
N PHE A 58 -8.83 20.67 4.95
CA PHE A 58 -8.65 21.02 3.54
C PHE A 58 -7.19 20.90 3.11
N PHE A 59 -6.24 21.32 3.96
CA PHE A 59 -4.82 21.15 3.66
C PHE A 59 -4.47 19.66 3.48
N ILE A 60 -4.89 18.79 4.42
CA ILE A 60 -4.62 17.35 4.36
C ILE A 60 -5.28 16.71 3.13
N SER A 61 -6.53 17.06 2.82
CA SER A 61 -7.24 16.47 1.67
C SER A 61 -6.53 16.76 0.35
N MET A 62 -5.92 17.94 0.19
CA MET A 62 -5.12 18.28 -0.99
C MET A 62 -3.86 17.42 -1.10
N TYR A 63 -3.19 17.10 0.03
CA TYR A 63 -2.05 16.18 0.00
C TYR A 63 -2.47 14.74 -0.29
N VAL A 64 -3.61 14.31 0.24
CA VAL A 64 -4.19 12.99 -0.07
C VAL A 64 -4.49 12.88 -1.57
N CYS A 65 -5.11 13.91 -2.17
CA CYS A 65 -5.40 13.92 -3.61
C CYS A 65 -4.11 13.92 -4.45
N LYS A 66 -3.09 14.69 -4.03
CA LYS A 66 -1.77 14.68 -4.67
C LYS A 66 -1.09 13.31 -4.59
N ASP A 67 -1.12 12.67 -3.44
CA ASP A 67 -0.52 11.35 -3.21
C ASP A 67 -1.23 10.25 -3.99
N ALA A 68 -2.57 10.29 -4.01
CA ALA A 68 -3.39 9.40 -4.83
C ALA A 68 -3.08 9.56 -6.32
N ALA A 69 -2.99 10.79 -6.83
CA ALA A 69 -2.64 11.05 -8.22
C ALA A 69 -1.23 10.52 -8.57
N ALA A 70 -0.23 10.79 -7.73
CA ALA A 70 1.14 10.33 -7.94
C ALA A 70 1.24 8.79 -7.88
N SER A 71 0.55 8.16 -6.93
CA SER A 71 0.50 6.70 -6.79
C SER A 71 -0.14 6.04 -8.02
N SER A 72 -1.30 6.54 -8.45
CA SER A 72 -1.99 6.01 -9.63
C SER A 72 -1.19 6.21 -10.92
N GLN A 73 -0.39 7.29 -11.03
CA GLN A 73 0.49 7.53 -12.18
C GLN A 73 1.64 6.52 -12.29
N ILE A 74 2.16 6.02 -11.15
CA ILE A 74 3.14 4.92 -11.15
C ILE A 74 2.54 3.66 -11.79
N GLU A 75 1.26 3.41 -11.55
CA GLU A 75 0.50 2.29 -12.12
C GLU A 75 0.03 2.55 -13.57
N GLY A 76 0.38 3.69 -14.17
CA GLY A 76 0.07 4.04 -15.56
C GLY A 76 -1.21 4.86 -15.77
N THR A 77 -1.79 5.41 -14.72
CA THR A 77 -2.89 6.39 -14.81
C THR A 77 -2.40 7.70 -15.42
N LYS A 78 -3.16 8.26 -16.35
CA LYS A 78 -2.85 9.54 -17.02
C LYS A 78 -3.54 10.73 -16.38
N ALA A 79 -4.68 10.51 -15.72
CA ALA A 79 -5.35 11.54 -14.94
C ALA A 79 -4.40 12.24 -13.95
N THR A 80 -4.72 13.50 -13.69
CA THR A 80 -3.98 14.38 -12.80
C THR A 80 -4.78 14.68 -11.54
N MET A 81 -4.13 15.31 -10.57
CA MET A 81 -4.79 15.84 -9.39
C MET A 81 -5.89 16.86 -9.76
N ILE A 82 -5.70 17.66 -10.83
CA ILE A 82 -6.69 18.65 -11.27
C ILE A 82 -7.95 17.93 -11.77
N ASP A 83 -7.79 16.89 -12.59
CA ASP A 83 -8.92 16.09 -13.08
C ASP A 83 -9.72 15.50 -11.91
N ALA A 84 -9.04 15.01 -10.87
CA ALA A 84 -9.70 14.46 -9.69
C ALA A 84 -10.47 15.53 -8.88
N LEU A 85 -9.92 16.75 -8.78
CA LEU A 85 -10.60 17.88 -8.14
C LEU A 85 -11.83 18.34 -8.94
N GLU A 86 -11.71 18.41 -10.27
CA GLU A 86 -12.84 18.75 -11.17
C GLU A 86 -13.95 17.70 -11.10
N ALA A 87 -13.58 16.42 -10.97
CA ALA A 87 -14.52 15.32 -10.76
C ALA A 87 -15.29 15.46 -9.43
N ASP A 88 -14.62 15.84 -8.34
CA ASP A 88 -15.23 15.98 -7.01
C ASP A 88 -16.32 17.09 -6.99
N VAL A 89 -16.11 18.17 -7.74
CA VAL A 89 -17.07 19.27 -7.88
C VAL A 89 -18.09 19.07 -9.02
N LYS A 90 -18.11 17.90 -9.66
CA LYS A 90 -19.04 17.53 -10.76
C LYS A 90 -19.00 18.50 -11.96
N ILE A 91 -17.82 18.97 -12.33
CA ILE A 91 -17.63 19.68 -13.60
C ILE A 91 -17.48 18.61 -14.69
N GLU A 92 -18.60 18.14 -15.24
CA GLU A 92 -18.70 16.86 -15.97
C GLU A 92 -18.22 16.86 -17.45
N SER A 93 -17.48 17.85 -17.95
CA SER A 93 -17.07 17.85 -19.36
C SER A 93 -15.61 17.44 -19.58
N GLY A 94 -15.38 16.23 -20.11
CA GLY A 94 -14.12 15.84 -20.74
C GLY A 94 -13.05 15.21 -19.85
N LEU A 95 -13.41 14.76 -18.64
CA LEU A 95 -12.47 14.11 -17.72
C LEU A 95 -11.84 12.84 -18.31
N PRO A 96 -10.56 12.54 -18.00
CA PRO A 96 -9.93 11.29 -18.38
C PRO A 96 -10.69 10.08 -17.86
N ALA A 97 -10.80 9.03 -18.69
CA ALA A 97 -11.52 7.81 -18.33
C ALA A 97 -10.89 7.05 -17.14
N ASP A 98 -9.65 7.37 -16.76
CA ASP A 98 -8.94 6.77 -15.64
C ASP A 98 -8.84 7.66 -14.40
N VAL A 99 -9.58 8.79 -14.36
CA VAL A 99 -9.69 9.63 -13.15
C VAL A 99 -10.22 8.86 -11.94
N ASP A 100 -11.07 7.86 -12.20
CA ASP A 100 -11.63 6.96 -11.18
C ASP A 100 -10.55 6.22 -10.39
N ASP A 101 -9.38 5.93 -10.96
CA ASP A 101 -8.30 5.26 -10.22
C ASP A 101 -7.77 6.15 -9.07
N ILE A 102 -7.77 7.48 -9.25
CA ILE A 102 -7.42 8.44 -8.20
C ILE A 102 -8.54 8.52 -7.18
N LEU A 103 -9.80 8.61 -7.62
CA LEU A 103 -10.96 8.72 -6.73
C LEU A 103 -11.15 7.48 -5.86
N HIS A 104 -10.95 6.28 -6.41
CA HIS A 104 -11.01 5.03 -5.66
C HIS A 104 -9.90 4.91 -4.61
N TYR A 105 -8.68 5.39 -4.93
CA TYR A 105 -7.61 5.50 -3.94
C TYR A 105 -8.04 6.37 -2.75
N ILE A 106 -8.51 7.59 -3.03
CA ILE A 106 -8.94 8.54 -1.98
C ILE A 106 -10.08 7.94 -1.16
N SER A 107 -11.06 7.30 -1.82
CA SER A 107 -12.17 6.62 -1.15
C SER A 107 -11.69 5.50 -0.23
N ALA A 108 -10.81 4.61 -0.70
CA ALA A 108 -10.28 3.49 0.07
C ALA A 108 -9.45 3.96 1.28
N LEU A 109 -8.64 5.01 1.12
CA LEU A 109 -7.88 5.62 2.21
C LEU A 109 -8.82 6.20 3.27
N ASN A 110 -9.81 6.99 2.87
CA ASN A 110 -10.78 7.60 3.79
C ASN A 110 -11.60 6.55 4.53
N TYR A 111 -12.04 5.50 3.82
CA TYR A 111 -12.69 4.34 4.42
C TYR A 111 -11.78 3.71 5.48
N GLY A 112 -10.50 3.47 5.17
CA GLY A 112 -9.55 2.86 6.09
C GLY A 112 -9.27 3.69 7.33
N MET A 113 -9.06 4.99 7.17
CA MET A 113 -8.85 5.92 8.28
C MET A 113 -10.07 5.98 9.21
N LYS A 114 -11.29 5.93 8.66
CA LYS A 114 -12.51 5.84 9.46
C LYS A 114 -12.61 4.49 10.16
N ARG A 115 -12.34 3.40 9.44
CA ARG A 115 -12.46 2.02 9.92
C ARG A 115 -11.47 1.72 11.05
N LEU A 116 -10.24 2.21 10.98
CA LEU A 116 -9.20 2.01 12.00
C LEU A 116 -9.53 2.58 13.38
N ARG A 117 -10.49 3.53 13.47
CA ARG A 117 -10.92 4.09 14.76
C ARG A 117 -11.57 3.05 15.67
N GLU A 118 -12.18 2.03 15.08
CA GLU A 118 -12.95 0.99 15.78
C GLU A 118 -12.48 -0.43 15.42
N PHE A 119 -11.45 -0.54 14.58
CA PHE A 119 -11.03 -1.80 14.00
C PHE A 119 -9.50 -1.94 13.95
N PRO A 120 -8.91 -3.04 14.43
CA PRO A 120 -7.46 -3.18 14.44
C PRO A 120 -6.90 -3.45 13.04
N LEU A 121 -5.65 -3.01 12.84
CA LEU A 121 -4.86 -3.34 11.66
C LEU A 121 -4.65 -4.87 11.60
N SER A 122 -5.30 -5.52 10.64
CA SER A 122 -5.39 -6.97 10.51
C SER A 122 -5.46 -7.40 9.04
N LEU A 123 -5.34 -8.71 8.77
CA LEU A 123 -5.53 -9.23 7.42
C LEU A 123 -6.94 -8.95 6.90
N ARG A 124 -7.95 -8.98 7.78
CA ARG A 124 -9.33 -8.61 7.43
C ARG A 124 -9.41 -7.14 7.01
N PHE A 125 -8.80 -6.24 7.77
CA PHE A 125 -8.75 -4.81 7.42
C PHE A 125 -8.10 -4.61 6.04
N MET A 126 -6.93 -5.20 5.80
CA MET A 126 -6.26 -5.06 4.50
C MET A 126 -7.11 -5.58 3.33
N ARG A 127 -7.85 -6.67 3.52
CA ARG A 127 -8.80 -7.18 2.52
C ARG A 127 -9.98 -6.23 2.30
N GLU A 128 -10.51 -5.60 3.35
CA GLU A 128 -11.56 -4.58 3.24
C GLU A 128 -11.04 -3.39 2.39
N ILE A 129 -9.85 -2.86 2.70
CA ILE A 129 -9.24 -1.75 1.93
C ILE A 129 -8.98 -2.14 0.49
N HIS A 130 -8.42 -3.32 0.25
CA HIS A 130 -8.18 -3.82 -1.11
C HIS A 130 -9.48 -3.92 -1.91
N LYS A 131 -10.58 -4.33 -1.28
CA LYS A 131 -11.89 -4.37 -1.93
C LYS A 131 -12.39 -2.98 -2.32
N GLU A 132 -12.28 -2.01 -1.43
CA GLU A 132 -12.68 -0.62 -1.70
C GLU A 132 -11.81 0.00 -2.81
N LEU A 133 -10.50 -0.23 -2.78
CA LEU A 133 -9.57 0.27 -3.80
C LEU A 133 -9.87 -0.31 -5.19
N MET A 134 -10.26 -1.59 -5.25
CA MET A 134 -10.58 -2.28 -6.50
C MET A 134 -12.05 -2.14 -6.92
N ALA A 135 -12.86 -1.42 -6.14
CA ALA A 135 -14.27 -1.23 -6.47
C ALA A 135 -14.37 -0.39 -7.75
N LYS A 136 -14.96 -0.94 -8.82
CA LYS A 136 -15.25 -0.24 -10.09
C LYS A 136 -14.04 0.37 -10.84
N GLY A 137 -12.80 0.27 -10.33
CA GLY A 137 -11.60 0.67 -11.05
C GLY A 137 -11.37 -0.17 -12.31
N ARG A 138 -10.37 0.20 -13.13
CA ARG A 138 -9.98 -0.58 -14.32
C ARG A 138 -9.65 -2.02 -13.89
N GLN A 139 -10.61 -2.92 -14.06
CA GLN A 139 -10.46 -4.33 -13.72
C GLN A 139 -9.41 -4.91 -14.66
N THR A 140 -8.17 -4.94 -14.22
CA THR A 140 -7.20 -5.85 -14.81
C THR A 140 -7.75 -7.26 -14.64
N HIS A 141 -7.53 -8.12 -15.63
CA HIS A 141 -7.82 -9.53 -15.46
C HIS A 141 -7.19 -10.00 -14.13
N PHE A 142 -7.99 -10.62 -13.26
CA PHE A 142 -7.56 -11.23 -11.99
C PHE A 142 -7.34 -10.31 -10.76
N SER A 143 -8.07 -9.20 -10.63
CA SER A 143 -7.96 -8.32 -9.43
C SER A 143 -8.46 -8.95 -8.11
N ASP A 144 -9.24 -10.03 -8.15
CA ASP A 144 -9.87 -10.74 -7.00
C ASP A 144 -10.12 -9.83 -5.77
N PRO A 145 -10.99 -8.79 -5.89
CA PRO A 145 -11.11 -7.73 -4.90
C PRO A 145 -11.34 -8.26 -3.48
N GLY A 146 -10.53 -7.77 -2.55
CA GLY A 146 -10.55 -8.20 -1.15
C GLY A 146 -10.10 -9.64 -0.89
N ASN A 147 -9.38 -10.28 -1.81
CA ASN A 147 -8.78 -11.60 -1.59
C ASN A 147 -7.27 -11.55 -1.76
N PHE A 148 -6.56 -12.38 -0.98
CA PHE A 148 -5.16 -12.69 -1.28
C PHE A 148 -5.12 -13.62 -2.50
N ARG A 149 -4.06 -13.48 -3.29
CA ARG A 149 -3.88 -14.30 -4.50
C ARG A 149 -3.90 -15.79 -4.19
N LYS A 150 -4.50 -16.56 -5.09
CA LYS A 150 -4.60 -18.02 -5.03
C LYS A 150 -3.65 -18.72 -6.00
N SER A 151 -2.93 -17.93 -6.80
CA SER A 151 -1.98 -18.38 -7.80
C SER A 151 -0.62 -17.69 -7.60
N GLN A 152 0.42 -18.27 -8.22
CA GLN A 152 1.74 -17.65 -8.27
C GLN A 152 1.69 -16.43 -9.21
N ASN A 153 2.17 -15.28 -8.72
CA ASN A 153 2.47 -14.11 -9.54
C ASN A 153 3.98 -14.00 -9.79
N TRP A 154 4.36 -13.09 -10.67
CA TRP A 154 5.75 -12.74 -10.97
C TRP A 154 5.83 -11.28 -11.42
N ILE A 155 7.02 -10.69 -11.32
CA ILE A 155 7.29 -9.30 -11.66
C ILE A 155 8.34 -9.29 -12.78
N ASN A 156 8.06 -8.55 -13.85
CA ASN A 156 8.92 -8.36 -15.02
C ASN A 156 9.39 -9.68 -15.69
N GLY A 157 8.49 -10.33 -16.43
CA GLY A 157 8.77 -11.54 -17.22
C GLY A 157 7.52 -12.11 -17.88
N LYS A 158 7.66 -13.08 -18.79
CA LYS A 158 6.52 -13.75 -19.43
C LYS A 158 5.94 -14.88 -18.56
N GLY A 159 6.74 -15.39 -17.63
CA GLY A 159 6.36 -16.36 -16.62
C GLY A 159 7.34 -16.34 -15.45
N PRO A 160 7.14 -17.20 -14.44
CA PRO A 160 8.01 -17.22 -13.26
C PRO A 160 9.43 -17.74 -13.56
N ALA A 161 9.66 -18.38 -14.71
CA ALA A 161 10.97 -18.90 -15.09
C ALA A 161 11.92 -17.81 -15.63
N ASP A 162 11.39 -16.79 -16.30
CA ASP A 162 12.13 -15.67 -16.88
C ASP A 162 11.89 -14.34 -16.15
N ALA A 163 11.13 -14.35 -15.06
CA ALA A 163 10.86 -13.17 -14.26
C ALA A 163 12.07 -12.65 -13.46
N GLU A 164 12.19 -11.34 -13.37
CA GLU A 164 13.18 -10.66 -12.52
C GLU A 164 12.98 -11.01 -11.03
N PHE A 165 11.71 -11.05 -10.62
CA PHE A 165 11.32 -11.41 -9.27
C PHE A 165 10.08 -12.30 -9.25
N VAL A 166 10.19 -13.38 -8.47
CA VAL A 166 9.07 -14.27 -8.18
C VAL A 166 8.78 -14.17 -6.68
N PRO A 167 7.65 -13.57 -6.28
CA PRO A 167 7.22 -13.50 -4.88
C PRO A 167 7.04 -14.90 -4.25
N PRO A 168 6.82 -14.99 -2.92
CA PRO A 168 6.63 -16.27 -2.25
C PRO A 168 5.56 -17.15 -2.93
N PRO A 169 5.67 -18.49 -2.89
CA PRO A 169 4.54 -19.36 -3.21
C PRO A 169 3.34 -19.07 -2.29
N VAL A 170 2.14 -19.48 -2.70
CA VAL A 170 0.89 -19.17 -1.99
C VAL A 170 0.94 -19.60 -0.51
N ASP A 171 1.42 -20.81 -0.22
CA ASP A 171 1.52 -21.31 1.16
C ASP A 171 2.52 -20.50 2.01
N ALA A 172 3.66 -20.13 1.42
CA ALA A 172 4.67 -19.31 2.08
C ALA A 172 4.18 -17.86 2.29
N MET A 173 3.39 -17.33 1.36
CA MET A 173 2.72 -16.04 1.51
C MET A 173 1.72 -16.07 2.66
N HIS A 174 0.87 -17.10 2.75
CA HIS A 174 -0.09 -17.23 3.86
C HIS A 174 0.62 -17.36 5.21
N SER A 175 1.73 -18.09 5.25
CA SER A 175 2.57 -18.18 6.46
C SER A 175 3.10 -16.79 6.86
N ALA A 176 3.66 -16.04 5.92
CA ALA A 176 4.18 -14.69 6.17
C ALA A 176 3.08 -13.68 6.56
N LEU A 177 1.89 -13.77 5.95
CA LEU A 177 0.72 -12.95 6.33
C LEU A 177 0.29 -13.26 7.77
N GLY A 178 0.30 -14.53 8.17
CA GLY A 178 0.02 -14.93 9.55
C GLY A 178 1.06 -14.43 10.55
N GLU A 179 2.34 -14.41 10.19
CA GLU A 179 3.40 -13.80 11.00
C GLU A 179 3.24 -12.28 11.13
N PHE A 180 2.88 -11.59 10.03
CA PHE A 180 2.58 -10.17 10.03
C PHE A 180 1.41 -9.81 10.95
N GLU A 181 0.31 -10.57 10.89
CA GLU A 181 -0.85 -10.30 11.76
C GLU A 181 -0.52 -10.53 13.24
N LYS A 182 0.27 -11.56 13.55
CA LYS A 182 0.73 -11.81 14.92
C LYS A 182 1.64 -10.69 15.42
N SER A 183 2.45 -10.10 14.56
CA SER A 183 3.39 -9.07 14.99
C SER A 183 2.76 -7.71 15.21
N ASN A 184 1.66 -7.38 14.53
CA ASN A 184 0.90 -6.16 14.83
C ASN A 184 0.45 -6.13 16.30
N ASN A 185 0.14 -7.28 16.90
CA ASN A 185 -0.22 -7.39 18.31
C ASN A 185 0.97 -7.15 19.26
N LEU A 186 2.21 -7.28 18.79
CA LEU A 186 3.41 -6.97 19.59
C LEU A 186 3.63 -5.47 19.75
N PHE A 187 3.12 -4.64 18.82
CA PHE A 187 3.27 -3.18 18.83
C PHE A 187 2.03 -2.45 19.40
N SER A 188 1.08 -3.20 19.95
CA SER A 188 -0.18 -2.67 20.51
C SER A 188 -0.15 -2.57 22.06
N LEU A 189 1.05 -2.62 22.65
CA LEU A 189 1.34 -2.45 24.08
C LEU A 189 2.14 -1.15 24.29
#